data_AF-A0A9D6FL00-F1
#
_entry.id   AF-A0A9D6FL00-F1
#
_cell.length_a   1.000
_cell.length_b   1.000
_cell.length_c   1.000
_cell.angle_alpha   90.00
_cell.angle_beta   90.00
_cell.angle_gamma   90.00
#
_symmetry.space_group_name_H-M   'P 1'
#
loop_
_entity.id
_entity.type
_entity.pdbx_description
1 polymer ?
#
loop_
_entity_poly.entity_id
_entity_poly.type
_entity_poly.pdbx_seq_one_letter_code
_entity_poly.pdbx_strand_id
1 'polypeptide(L)'
;MTDLEVSVINHPLFQRLRHIRQNDVAFFVYPSLNISRFEHSLGCAHVAGKMAVSMTRSALWPRYQETINLETDDFEQVCRLYALLHDAGHLPLSHLFEIAFEDFAHQREPDRSLVSLCEEWFGGRNFTKLHESCGSAVAARILGELKAARRVRECVLTLMRSKSLPLADPLRPIKSLIDSEIDADRIDSTARDGLLAGREYGTYDIERLCSSVTIQRHGDGWRLAYSHKALGSIEALMLDRYRTHTWIHFHHRVVAMKVATAELITRLLGRDIITKESFALNDKQSMPLRDDIWLWSLLRDHASDITKDPVGKAASAAVFFRDTCELRLLWKNRTEYNEWNTKAMLSAGKSRMPVFKRDYEESISRLLKAKVVTYWVKFKPVGDDVIPLSSEQGDKAFGDLAPSSRLIGSLAAIWEGEPQYYVVLLGPAGQKMDDIRKAWVKHTAEWMAR
;
A
#
# COMPACT_ATOMS: atom_id res chain seq x y z
N MET A 1 20.36 17.12 0.64
CA MET A 1 19.45 17.42 -0.47
C MET A 1 20.11 18.46 -1.36
N THR A 2 19.92 18.40 -2.67
CA THR A 2 20.38 19.44 -3.61
C THR A 2 19.27 20.47 -3.84
N ASP A 3 19.56 21.54 -4.59
CA ASP A 3 18.59 22.59 -4.91
C ASP A 3 17.35 22.07 -5.64
N LEU A 4 17.49 21.01 -6.44
CA LEU A 4 16.35 20.40 -7.12
C LEU A 4 15.40 19.70 -6.15
N GLU A 5 15.90 18.90 -5.19
CA GLU A 5 15.02 18.30 -4.17
C GLU A 5 14.34 19.37 -3.32
N VAL A 6 15.05 20.44 -2.95
CA VAL A 6 14.45 21.58 -2.21
C VAL A 6 13.35 22.25 -3.04
N SER A 7 13.58 22.44 -4.34
CA SER A 7 12.59 23.02 -5.25
C SER A 7 11.38 22.11 -5.44
N VAL A 8 11.57 20.79 -5.51
CA VAL A 8 10.48 19.80 -5.52
C VAL A 8 9.68 19.89 -4.23
N ILE A 9 10.36 19.94 -3.08
CA ILE A 9 9.70 20.08 -1.78
C ILE A 9 8.84 21.34 -1.75
N ASN A 10 9.35 22.47 -2.22
CA ASN A 10 8.64 23.75 -2.22
C ASN A 10 7.55 23.86 -3.29
N HIS A 11 7.43 22.89 -4.19
CA HIS A 11 6.44 22.91 -5.25
C HIS A 11 5.01 22.77 -4.67
N PRO A 12 4.01 23.55 -5.13
CA PRO A 12 2.64 23.49 -4.59
C PRO A 12 2.01 22.09 -4.58
N LEU A 13 2.19 21.32 -5.66
CA LEU A 13 1.71 19.93 -5.76
C LEU A 13 2.33 19.00 -4.70
N PHE A 14 3.56 19.26 -4.27
CA PHE A 14 4.22 18.50 -3.22
C PHE A 14 3.82 19.02 -1.83
N GLN A 15 3.74 20.35 -1.64
CA GLN A 15 3.28 20.98 -0.40
C GLN A 15 1.85 20.53 -0.03
N ARG A 16 1.00 20.22 -1.01
CA ARG A 16 -0.31 19.60 -0.81
C ARG A 16 -0.28 18.38 0.12
N LEU A 17 0.79 17.57 0.07
CA LEU A 17 0.91 16.37 0.89
C LEU A 17 0.83 16.65 2.39
N ARG A 18 1.07 17.90 2.84
CA ARG A 18 0.88 18.35 4.23
C ARG A 18 -0.55 18.17 4.74
N HIS A 19 -1.50 18.11 3.82
CA HIS A 19 -2.92 18.03 4.09
C HIS A 19 -3.50 16.66 3.72
N ILE A 20 -2.64 15.65 3.52
CA ILE A 20 -3.06 14.27 3.24
C ILE A 20 -2.49 13.38 4.31
N ARG A 21 -3.35 12.77 5.12
CA ARG A 21 -2.91 11.87 6.19
C ARG A 21 -2.31 10.58 5.66
N GLN A 22 -1.19 10.16 6.25
CA GLN A 22 -0.53 8.90 5.94
C GLN A 22 -1.45 7.70 6.16
N ASN A 23 -2.08 7.65 7.34
CA ASN A 23 -2.85 6.51 7.86
C ASN A 23 -4.37 6.72 7.76
N ASP A 24 -4.81 7.45 6.74
CA ASP A 24 -6.22 7.71 6.41
C ASP A 24 -7.02 8.28 7.62
N VAL A 25 -7.78 7.42 8.29
CA VAL A 25 -8.69 7.71 9.41
C VAL A 25 -8.24 7.03 10.70
N ALA A 26 -7.02 6.49 10.76
CA ALA A 26 -6.47 5.87 11.96
C ALA A 26 -6.40 6.85 13.15
N PHE A 27 -6.33 8.15 12.87
CA PHE A 27 -6.34 9.21 13.89
C PHE A 27 -7.62 9.25 14.74
N PHE A 28 -8.73 8.64 14.30
CA PHE A 28 -9.92 8.49 15.14
C PHE A 28 -9.71 7.50 16.29
N VAL A 29 -8.78 6.56 16.16
CA VAL A 29 -8.45 5.54 17.18
C VAL A 29 -7.13 5.86 17.88
N TYR A 30 -6.15 6.33 17.14
CA TYR A 30 -4.82 6.73 17.62
C TYR A 30 -4.64 8.23 17.40
N PRO A 31 -5.04 9.10 18.33
CA PRO A 31 -5.09 10.55 18.12
C PRO A 31 -3.76 11.17 17.66
N SER A 32 -2.64 10.56 18.05
CA SER A 32 -1.29 10.97 17.68
C SER A 32 -0.87 10.55 16.25
N LEU A 33 -1.56 9.60 15.61
CA LEU A 33 -1.34 9.21 14.19
C LEU A 33 -1.96 10.21 13.22
N ASN A 34 -1.59 11.49 13.36
CA ASN A 34 -2.07 12.60 12.53
C ASN A 34 -0.98 13.11 11.56
N ILE A 35 0.00 12.27 11.24
CA ILE A 35 1.10 12.60 10.32
C ILE A 35 0.64 12.58 8.86
N SER A 36 1.23 13.44 8.05
CA SER A 36 0.88 13.57 6.64
C SER A 36 1.87 12.83 5.74
N ARG A 37 1.48 12.63 4.48
CA ARG A 37 2.34 12.07 3.43
C ARG A 37 3.58 12.94 3.22
N PHE A 38 3.53 14.24 3.53
CA PHE A 38 4.67 15.14 3.40
C PHE A 38 5.85 14.73 4.29
N GLU A 39 5.62 14.50 5.60
CA GLU A 39 6.69 14.09 6.50
C GLU A 39 7.23 12.70 6.16
N HIS A 40 6.34 11.80 5.72
CA HIS A 40 6.73 10.47 5.25
C HIS A 40 7.62 10.55 4.00
N SER A 41 7.25 11.31 2.98
CA SER A 41 8.07 11.48 1.77
C SER A 41 9.45 12.05 2.08
N LEU A 42 9.55 13.01 3.02
CA LEU A 42 10.85 13.53 3.48
C LEU A 42 11.68 12.45 4.20
N GLY A 43 11.05 11.67 5.07
CA GLY A 43 11.71 10.59 5.80
C GLY A 43 12.18 9.46 4.89
N CYS A 44 11.32 9.02 3.97
CA CYS A 44 11.66 8.04 2.92
C CYS A 44 12.83 8.54 2.07
N ALA A 45 12.84 9.81 1.65
CA ALA A 45 13.95 10.39 0.89
C ALA A 45 15.26 10.46 1.68
N HIS A 46 15.19 10.72 2.98
CA HIS A 46 16.37 10.68 3.85
C HIS A 46 16.95 9.26 3.96
N VAL A 47 16.10 8.27 4.22
CA VAL A 47 16.50 6.85 4.28
C VAL A 47 17.07 6.39 2.94
N ALA A 48 16.37 6.68 1.84
CA ALA A 48 16.80 6.37 0.49
C ALA A 48 18.16 7.01 0.14
N GLY A 49 18.37 8.26 0.57
CA GLY A 49 19.65 8.95 0.40
C GLY A 49 20.79 8.25 1.13
N LYS A 50 20.58 7.84 2.39
CA LYS A 50 21.60 7.07 3.15
C LYS A 50 21.91 5.72 2.50
N MET A 51 20.87 5.03 2.03
CA MET A 51 21.01 3.76 1.32
C MET A 51 21.78 3.94 0.00
N ALA A 52 21.47 4.99 -0.77
CA ALA A 52 22.18 5.31 -2.01
C ALA A 52 23.67 5.58 -1.77
N VAL A 53 24.01 6.36 -0.74
CA VAL A 53 25.42 6.60 -0.34
C VAL A 53 26.14 5.30 0.04
N SER A 54 25.45 4.36 0.69
CA SER A 54 26.04 3.04 0.98
C SER A 54 26.29 2.24 -0.30
N MET A 55 25.38 2.29 -1.27
CA MET A 55 25.54 1.64 -2.57
C MET A 55 26.71 2.22 -3.37
N THR A 56 26.89 3.54 -3.38
CA THR A 56 27.97 4.22 -4.11
C THR A 56 29.35 3.98 -3.50
N ARG A 57 29.40 3.63 -2.21
CA ARG A 57 30.63 3.20 -1.51
C ARG A 57 30.97 1.71 -1.70
N SER A 58 30.10 0.94 -2.34
CA SER A 58 30.36 -0.47 -2.62
C SER A 58 31.54 -0.63 -3.59
N ALA A 59 32.36 -1.67 -3.38
CA ALA A 59 33.43 -2.02 -4.32
C ALA A 59 32.91 -2.37 -5.73
N LEU A 60 31.60 -2.67 -5.86
CA LEU A 60 30.94 -2.95 -7.13
C LEU A 60 30.38 -1.71 -7.81
N TRP A 61 30.41 -0.54 -7.16
CA TRP A 61 29.90 0.72 -7.71
C TRP A 61 30.47 1.07 -9.09
N PRO A 62 31.79 1.03 -9.37
CA PRO A 62 32.31 1.42 -10.68
C PRO A 62 31.70 0.62 -11.84
N ARG A 63 31.46 -0.68 -11.63
CA ARG A 63 30.84 -1.55 -12.65
C ARG A 63 29.36 -1.27 -12.83
N TYR A 64 28.65 -1.01 -11.73
CA TYR A 64 27.24 -0.66 -11.80
C TYR A 64 27.03 0.73 -12.40
N GLN A 65 27.89 1.69 -12.05
CA GLN A 65 27.88 3.05 -12.57
C GLN A 65 28.00 3.06 -14.11
N GLU A 66 28.90 2.25 -14.66
CA GLU A 66 29.01 2.04 -16.12
C GLU A 66 27.73 1.45 -16.71
N THR A 67 27.11 0.48 -16.03
CA THR A 67 25.89 -0.20 -16.51
C THR A 67 24.66 0.71 -16.48
N ILE A 68 24.44 1.42 -15.37
CA ILE A 68 23.32 2.36 -15.22
C ILE A 68 23.54 3.64 -15.99
N ASN A 69 24.81 3.94 -16.29
CA ASN A 69 25.21 5.16 -16.97
C ASN A 69 24.57 6.35 -16.25
N LEU A 70 25.00 6.61 -15.02
CA LEU A 70 24.68 7.79 -14.21
C LEU A 70 25.94 8.19 -13.44
N GLU A 71 26.19 9.49 -13.29
CA GLU A 71 27.20 9.94 -12.35
C GLU A 71 26.76 9.66 -10.91
N THR A 72 27.71 9.63 -9.98
CA THR A 72 27.42 9.32 -8.56
C THR A 72 26.40 10.30 -7.99
N ASP A 73 26.58 11.60 -8.22
CA ASP A 73 25.67 12.64 -7.73
C ASP A 73 24.27 12.53 -8.37
N ASP A 74 24.21 12.25 -9.68
CA ASP A 74 22.96 12.03 -10.42
C ASP A 74 22.22 10.79 -9.89
N PHE A 75 22.93 9.69 -9.64
CA PHE A 75 22.36 8.46 -9.09
C PHE A 75 21.73 8.71 -7.72
N GLU A 76 22.45 9.34 -6.81
CA GLU A 76 21.92 9.63 -5.48
C GLU A 76 20.75 10.63 -5.54
N GLN A 77 20.80 11.61 -6.46
CA GLN A 77 19.70 12.53 -6.68
C GLN A 77 18.46 11.81 -7.25
N VAL A 78 18.62 10.88 -8.19
CA VAL A 78 17.53 10.04 -8.70
C VAL A 78 16.89 9.21 -7.58
N CYS A 79 17.70 8.57 -6.72
CA CYS A 79 17.18 7.83 -5.56
C CYS A 79 16.34 8.72 -4.64
N ARG A 80 16.85 9.90 -4.27
CA ARG A 80 16.13 10.84 -3.39
C ARG A 80 14.88 11.43 -4.04
N LEU A 81 14.93 11.78 -5.33
CA LEU A 81 13.77 12.31 -6.05
C LEU A 81 12.68 11.26 -6.23
N TYR A 82 13.05 10.02 -6.57
CA TYR A 82 12.09 8.92 -6.64
C TYR A 82 11.44 8.66 -5.28
N ALA A 83 12.22 8.63 -4.21
CA ALA A 83 11.73 8.51 -2.84
C ALA A 83 10.80 9.67 -2.42
N LEU A 84 11.14 10.92 -2.76
CA LEU A 84 10.27 12.07 -2.49
C LEU A 84 8.93 11.90 -3.23
N LEU A 85 8.98 11.55 -4.52
CA LEU A 85 7.82 11.61 -5.41
C LEU A 85 6.95 10.36 -5.43
N HIS A 86 7.40 9.22 -4.88
CA HIS A 86 6.69 7.93 -4.98
C HIS A 86 5.22 8.02 -4.51
N ASP A 87 4.97 8.83 -3.48
CA ASP A 87 3.66 9.03 -2.85
C ASP A 87 2.99 10.37 -3.23
N ALA A 88 3.58 11.14 -4.14
CA ALA A 88 3.08 12.47 -4.50
C ALA A 88 1.67 12.45 -5.13
N GLY A 89 1.25 11.27 -5.61
CA GLY A 89 -0.05 11.02 -6.22
C GLY A 89 -1.17 10.62 -5.26
N HIS A 90 -0.92 10.49 -3.96
CA HIS A 90 -1.99 10.12 -3.04
C HIS A 90 -3.14 11.13 -3.08
N LEU A 91 -4.36 10.59 -3.14
CA LEU A 91 -5.60 11.36 -3.09
C LEU A 91 -6.02 11.59 -1.62
N PRO A 92 -7.05 12.43 -1.34
CA PRO A 92 -7.51 12.68 0.02
C PRO A 92 -7.77 11.39 0.80
N LEU A 93 -7.26 11.30 2.03
CA LEU A 93 -7.31 10.09 2.87
C LEU A 93 -6.55 8.88 2.30
N SER A 94 -5.52 9.11 1.49
CA SER A 94 -4.57 8.09 1.03
C SER A 94 -5.25 6.88 0.37
N HIS A 95 -5.09 5.67 0.90
CA HIS A 95 -5.64 4.46 0.29
C HIS A 95 -7.15 4.33 0.47
N LEU A 96 -7.75 5.07 1.41
CA LEU A 96 -9.19 5.04 1.64
C LEU A 96 -9.97 5.56 0.43
N PHE A 97 -9.44 6.57 -0.26
CA PHE A 97 -10.05 7.04 -1.51
C PHE A 97 -10.05 5.95 -2.58
N GLU A 98 -8.97 5.17 -2.68
CA GLU A 98 -8.87 4.07 -3.64
C GLU A 98 -9.91 3.01 -3.35
N ILE A 99 -10.09 2.63 -2.07
CA ILE A 99 -11.15 1.70 -1.66
C ILE A 99 -12.53 2.23 -2.11
N ALA A 100 -12.84 3.49 -1.80
CA ALA A 100 -14.11 4.10 -2.19
C ALA A 100 -14.31 4.16 -3.71
N PHE A 101 -13.22 4.39 -4.45
CA PHE A 101 -13.20 4.44 -5.91
C PHE A 101 -13.40 3.07 -6.53
N GLU A 102 -12.77 2.03 -5.99
CA GLU A 102 -12.96 0.63 -6.37
C GLU A 102 -14.41 0.19 -6.12
N ASP A 103 -14.97 0.53 -4.96
CA ASP A 103 -16.38 0.24 -4.64
C ASP A 103 -17.34 0.95 -5.60
N PHE A 104 -17.08 2.23 -5.90
CA PHE A 104 -17.85 2.98 -6.90
C PHE A 104 -17.78 2.35 -8.29
N ALA A 105 -16.57 1.97 -8.73
CA ALA A 105 -16.34 1.35 -10.03
C ALA A 105 -17.11 0.03 -10.16
N HIS A 106 -17.02 -0.84 -9.16
CA HIS A 106 -17.75 -2.10 -9.14
C HIS A 106 -19.28 -1.91 -9.15
N GLN A 107 -19.79 -0.85 -8.53
CA GLN A 107 -21.23 -0.58 -8.48
C GLN A 107 -21.79 -0.04 -9.81
N ARG A 108 -21.04 0.83 -10.51
CA ARG A 108 -21.53 1.56 -11.70
C ARG A 108 -21.12 0.90 -13.02
N GLU A 109 -19.92 0.34 -13.08
CA GLU A 109 -19.31 -0.20 -14.30
C GLU A 109 -18.59 -1.54 -13.98
N PRO A 110 -19.33 -2.61 -13.61
CA PRO A 110 -18.75 -3.86 -13.11
C PRO A 110 -17.80 -4.56 -14.10
N ASP A 111 -17.97 -4.34 -15.40
CA ASP A 111 -17.12 -4.90 -16.46
C ASP A 111 -15.85 -4.07 -16.73
N ARG A 112 -15.73 -2.90 -16.11
CA ARG A 112 -14.66 -1.96 -16.37
C ARG A 112 -13.49 -2.17 -15.40
N SER A 113 -12.30 -2.37 -15.95
CA SER A 113 -11.11 -2.59 -15.12
C SER A 113 -10.63 -1.30 -14.44
N LEU A 114 -10.10 -1.44 -13.23
CA LEU A 114 -9.43 -0.33 -12.51
C LEU A 114 -8.30 0.31 -13.34
N VAL A 115 -7.64 -0.48 -14.19
CA VAL A 115 -6.63 0.02 -15.14
C VAL A 115 -7.23 1.08 -16.05
N SER A 116 -8.38 0.80 -16.67
CA SER A 116 -9.02 1.74 -17.59
C SER A 116 -9.51 3.01 -16.90
N LEU A 117 -9.86 2.94 -15.62
CA LEU A 117 -10.25 4.08 -14.81
C LEU A 117 -9.05 4.94 -14.40
N CYS A 118 -7.94 4.30 -14.02
CA CYS A 118 -6.67 4.99 -13.76
C CYS A 118 -6.17 5.75 -15.00
N GLU A 119 -6.27 5.11 -16.17
CA GLU A 119 -5.92 5.72 -17.46
C GLU A 119 -6.86 6.87 -17.82
N GLU A 120 -8.16 6.76 -17.55
CA GLU A 120 -9.11 7.84 -17.78
C GLU A 120 -8.81 9.07 -16.90
N TRP A 121 -8.55 8.86 -15.61
CA TRP A 121 -8.46 9.96 -14.64
C TRP A 121 -7.12 10.70 -14.69
N PHE A 122 -6.02 9.97 -14.87
CA PHE A 122 -4.68 10.54 -14.78
C PHE A 122 -3.78 10.23 -15.98
N GLY A 123 -4.28 9.45 -16.96
CA GLY A 123 -3.48 8.99 -18.10
C GLY A 123 -2.54 7.84 -17.74
N GLY A 124 -1.48 7.68 -18.53
CA GLY A 124 -0.54 6.56 -18.37
C GLY A 124 -1.08 5.25 -18.95
N ARG A 125 -0.37 4.14 -18.70
CA ARG A 125 -0.78 2.80 -19.12
C ARG A 125 -0.43 1.77 -18.05
N ASN A 126 -1.29 0.77 -17.86
CA ASN A 126 -1.04 -0.40 -16.97
C ASN A 126 -0.90 -0.08 -15.47
N PHE A 127 -1.45 1.04 -14.99
CA PHE A 127 -1.52 1.30 -13.55
C PHE A 127 -2.63 0.47 -12.91
N THR A 128 -2.32 -0.17 -11.77
CA THR A 128 -3.30 -0.94 -10.99
C THR A 128 -3.76 -0.23 -9.73
N LYS A 129 -3.25 0.98 -9.48
CA LYS A 129 -3.61 1.82 -8.34
C LYS A 129 -3.70 3.28 -8.78
N LEU A 130 -4.63 4.00 -8.19
CA LEU A 130 -4.98 5.35 -8.59
C LEU A 130 -3.88 6.34 -8.19
N HIS A 131 -3.31 6.19 -7.00
CA HIS A 131 -2.21 7.04 -6.52
C HIS A 131 -0.93 6.85 -7.34
N GLU A 132 -0.64 5.64 -7.84
CA GLU A 132 0.54 5.39 -8.70
C GLU A 132 0.40 6.14 -10.04
N SER A 133 -0.78 6.08 -10.67
CA SER A 133 -1.09 6.80 -11.91
C SER A 133 -1.01 8.33 -11.71
N CYS A 134 -1.69 8.82 -10.67
CA CYS A 134 -1.65 10.22 -10.29
C CYS A 134 -0.22 10.68 -9.99
N GLY A 135 0.56 9.87 -9.26
CA GLY A 135 1.93 10.18 -8.85
C GLY A 135 2.86 10.31 -10.04
N SER A 136 2.69 9.45 -11.05
CA SER A 136 3.43 9.57 -12.31
C SER A 136 3.14 10.88 -13.04
N ALA A 137 1.88 11.30 -13.10
CA ALA A 137 1.47 12.55 -13.73
C ALA A 137 1.97 13.79 -12.95
N VAL A 138 1.87 13.75 -11.61
CA VAL A 138 2.39 14.79 -10.72
C VAL A 138 3.90 14.93 -10.85
N ALA A 139 4.65 13.82 -10.81
CA ALA A 139 6.10 13.82 -10.98
C ALA A 139 6.51 14.39 -12.35
N ALA A 140 5.80 14.02 -13.42
CA ALA A 140 6.04 14.54 -14.76
C ALA A 140 5.85 16.06 -14.85
N ARG A 141 4.83 16.60 -14.16
CA ARG A 141 4.56 18.03 -14.08
C ARG A 141 5.62 18.77 -13.27
N ILE A 142 5.86 18.35 -12.02
CA ILE A 142 6.85 18.99 -11.12
C ILE A 142 8.23 19.04 -11.79
N LEU A 143 8.74 17.90 -12.26
CA LEU A 143 10.07 17.83 -12.86
C LEU A 143 10.16 18.58 -14.20
N GLY A 144 9.03 18.74 -14.91
CA GLY A 144 8.93 19.54 -16.12
C GLY A 144 8.99 21.04 -15.84
N GLU A 145 8.21 21.53 -14.87
CA GLU A 145 8.15 22.94 -14.47
C GLU A 145 9.49 23.40 -13.86
N LEU A 146 10.13 22.54 -13.06
CA LEU A 146 11.44 22.81 -12.46
C LEU A 146 12.62 22.61 -13.43
N LYS A 147 12.37 22.20 -14.69
CA LYS A 147 13.39 21.96 -15.72
C LYS A 147 14.52 21.03 -15.23
N ALA A 148 14.16 19.94 -14.56
CA ALA A 148 15.11 18.94 -14.10
C ALA A 148 15.96 18.40 -15.27
N ALA A 149 17.24 18.12 -15.01
CA ALA A 149 18.17 17.59 -16.01
C ALA A 149 17.56 16.37 -16.73
N ARG A 150 17.66 16.33 -18.06
CA ARG A 150 16.96 15.35 -18.90
C ARG A 150 17.16 13.92 -18.42
N ARG A 151 18.41 13.54 -18.12
CA ARG A 151 18.80 12.21 -17.67
C ARG A 151 18.14 11.83 -16.34
N VAL A 152 18.25 12.68 -15.32
CA VAL A 152 17.62 12.49 -14.01
C VAL A 152 16.10 12.39 -14.14
N ARG A 153 15.50 13.31 -14.91
CA ARG A 153 14.05 13.32 -15.17
C ARG A 153 13.59 12.01 -15.81
N GLU A 154 14.27 11.53 -16.84
CA GLU A 154 13.92 10.29 -17.54
C GLU A 154 14.01 9.07 -16.61
N CYS A 155 15.04 8.96 -15.79
CA CYS A 155 15.16 7.88 -14.81
C CYS A 155 14.02 7.89 -13.79
N VAL A 156 13.74 9.05 -13.17
CA VAL A 156 12.66 9.17 -12.18
C VAL A 156 11.30 8.85 -12.80
N LEU A 157 11.00 9.38 -13.99
CA LEU A 157 9.73 9.09 -14.67
C LEU A 157 9.60 7.64 -15.11
N THR A 158 10.71 6.97 -15.43
CA THR A 158 10.71 5.52 -15.72
C THR A 158 10.36 4.73 -14.46
N LEU A 159 10.98 5.05 -13.32
CA LEU A 159 10.70 4.43 -12.03
C LEU A 159 9.25 4.63 -11.59
N MET A 160 8.69 5.84 -11.79
CA MET A 160 7.30 6.17 -11.44
C MET A 160 6.25 5.50 -12.33
N ARG A 161 6.59 5.12 -13.57
CA ARG A 161 5.65 4.51 -14.53
C ARG A 161 5.60 2.99 -14.45
N SER A 162 6.64 2.38 -13.90
CA SER A 162 6.81 0.94 -13.95
C SER A 162 6.54 0.33 -12.58
N LYS A 163 5.49 -0.51 -12.51
CA LYS A 163 5.24 -1.37 -11.34
C LYS A 163 6.41 -2.32 -11.08
N SER A 164 6.99 -2.87 -12.15
CA SER A 164 8.19 -3.67 -12.08
C SER A 164 9.07 -3.39 -13.29
N LEU A 165 10.37 -3.58 -13.12
CA LEU A 165 11.35 -3.46 -14.20
C LEU A 165 11.89 -4.85 -14.57
N PRO A 166 12.28 -5.08 -15.84
CA PRO A 166 12.97 -6.31 -16.24
C PRO A 166 14.20 -6.63 -15.36
N LEU A 167 14.59 -7.90 -15.27
CA LEU A 167 15.73 -8.31 -14.44
C LEU A 167 17.06 -7.67 -14.88
N ALA A 168 17.22 -7.45 -16.18
CA ALA A 168 18.39 -6.81 -16.77
C ALA A 168 18.33 -5.27 -16.76
N ASP A 169 17.22 -4.68 -16.31
CA ASP A 169 17.08 -3.22 -16.30
C ASP A 169 17.99 -2.60 -15.23
N PRO A 170 18.88 -1.66 -15.60
CA PRO A 170 19.83 -1.08 -14.67
C PRO A 170 19.17 -0.23 -13.57
N LEU A 171 17.95 0.27 -13.76
CA LEU A 171 17.20 1.04 -12.75
C LEU A 171 16.56 0.14 -11.69
N ARG A 172 16.57 -1.18 -11.87
CA ARG A 172 15.94 -2.14 -10.96
C ARG A 172 16.40 -2.02 -9.49
N PRO A 173 17.71 -1.86 -9.17
CA PRO A 173 18.13 -1.62 -7.80
C PRO A 173 17.52 -0.36 -7.18
N ILE A 174 17.38 0.73 -7.94
CA ILE A 174 16.73 1.97 -7.47
C ILE A 174 15.23 1.74 -7.25
N LYS A 175 14.56 1.00 -8.15
CA LYS A 175 13.16 0.62 -7.97
C LYS A 175 12.97 -0.14 -6.65
N SER A 176 13.79 -1.17 -6.39
CA SER A 176 13.73 -1.96 -5.16
C SER A 176 14.14 -1.21 -3.88
N LEU A 177 14.88 -0.10 -4.02
CA LEU A 177 15.27 0.75 -2.89
C LEU A 177 14.07 1.46 -2.25
N ILE A 178 12.97 1.64 -3.00
CA ILE A 178 11.72 2.25 -2.52
C ILE A 178 10.53 1.28 -2.56
N ASP A 179 10.52 0.32 -3.50
CA ASP A 179 9.41 -0.60 -3.73
C ASP A 179 9.90 -2.05 -3.66
N SER A 180 10.04 -2.57 -2.44
CA SER A 180 10.34 -3.96 -2.12
C SER A 180 9.81 -4.37 -0.72
N GLU A 181 10.35 -5.43 -0.13
CA GLU A 181 9.99 -5.81 1.25
C GLU A 181 10.88 -5.15 2.31
N ILE A 182 12.08 -4.72 1.91
CA ILE A 182 13.08 -4.06 2.76
C ILE A 182 13.58 -2.85 1.96
N ASP A 183 12.79 -1.78 2.02
CA ASP A 183 13.00 -0.55 1.27
C ASP A 183 12.89 0.68 2.18
N ALA A 184 13.18 1.86 1.62
CA ALA A 184 13.13 3.11 2.35
C ALA A 184 11.71 3.52 2.78
N ASP A 185 10.66 3.16 2.02
CA ASP A 185 9.26 3.45 2.37
C ASP A 185 8.89 2.71 3.66
N ARG A 186 9.07 1.39 3.69
CA ARG A 186 8.75 0.55 4.85
C ARG A 186 9.63 0.85 6.05
N ILE A 187 10.90 1.19 5.83
CA ILE A 187 11.82 1.59 6.90
C ILE A 187 11.37 2.90 7.55
N ASP A 188 10.87 3.87 6.79
CA ASP A 188 10.35 5.12 7.37
C ASP A 188 8.98 4.92 8.02
N SER A 189 8.01 4.41 7.25
CA SER A 189 6.60 4.32 7.67
C SER A 189 6.42 3.48 8.93
N THR A 190 7.08 2.31 9.03
CA THR A 190 6.93 1.42 10.20
C THR A 190 7.47 2.06 11.48
N ALA A 191 8.64 2.69 11.42
CA ALA A 191 9.23 3.37 12.56
C ALA A 191 8.38 4.58 12.99
N ARG A 192 7.89 5.34 12.01
CA ARG A 192 7.08 6.54 12.21
C ARG A 192 5.71 6.22 12.81
N ASP A 193 5.02 5.21 12.28
CA ASP A 193 3.72 4.77 12.76
C ASP A 193 3.84 4.18 14.17
N GLY A 194 4.83 3.31 14.41
CA GLY A 194 5.09 2.74 15.74
C GLY A 194 5.39 3.81 16.80
N LEU A 195 6.18 4.83 16.44
CA LEU A 195 6.47 5.98 17.30
C LEU A 195 5.19 6.73 17.70
N LEU A 196 4.36 7.06 16.71
CA LEU A 196 3.18 7.90 16.91
C LEU A 196 1.99 7.13 17.51
N ALA A 197 1.94 5.81 17.39
CA ALA A 197 0.89 4.99 17.99
C ALA A 197 1.06 4.74 19.49
N GLY A 198 2.12 5.25 20.13
CA GLY A 198 2.31 5.18 21.59
C GLY A 198 3.41 4.22 22.07
N ARG A 199 4.34 3.81 21.18
CA ARG A 199 5.59 3.06 21.45
C ARG A 199 5.47 1.76 22.27
N GLU A 200 5.49 0.64 21.55
CA GLU A 200 6.08 -0.67 21.95
C GLU A 200 6.72 -1.43 20.76
N TYR A 201 6.73 -0.84 19.56
CA TYR A 201 7.21 -1.40 18.29
C TYR A 201 7.59 -0.26 17.32
N GLY A 202 8.36 -0.56 16.27
CA GLY A 202 8.98 0.42 15.37
C GLY A 202 10.40 0.83 15.81
N THR A 203 11.09 -0.02 16.59
CA THR A 203 12.40 0.28 17.21
C THR A 203 13.48 -0.66 16.71
N TYR A 204 13.68 -0.70 15.39
CA TYR A 204 14.78 -1.42 14.74
C TYR A 204 15.91 -0.48 14.34
N ASP A 205 17.10 -1.03 14.13
CA ASP A 205 18.29 -0.25 13.80
C ASP A 205 18.29 0.20 12.33
N ILE A 206 17.71 1.38 12.09
CA ILE A 206 17.63 2.03 10.77
C ILE A 206 19.02 2.33 10.21
N GLU A 207 19.96 2.78 11.05
CA GLU A 207 21.32 3.12 10.61
C GLU A 207 22.03 1.87 10.09
N ARG A 208 21.90 0.74 10.78
CA ARG A 208 22.45 -0.55 10.34
C ARG A 208 21.83 -1.02 9.03
N LEU A 209 20.52 -0.86 8.84
CA LEU A 209 19.87 -1.19 7.56
C LEU A 209 20.43 -0.33 6.43
N CYS A 210 20.50 0.98 6.64
CA CYS A 210 21.00 1.93 5.65
C CYS A 210 22.47 1.72 5.31
N SER A 211 23.32 1.42 6.29
CA SER A 211 24.77 1.26 6.10
C SER A 211 25.18 -0.11 5.58
N SER A 212 24.25 -1.06 5.52
CA SER A 212 24.53 -2.45 5.11
C SER A 212 23.98 -2.80 3.75
N VAL A 213 23.27 -1.88 3.11
CA VAL A 213 22.76 -2.06 1.75
C VAL A 213 23.90 -1.91 0.75
N THR A 214 23.87 -2.74 -0.29
CA THR A 214 24.82 -2.78 -1.38
C THR A 214 24.12 -3.18 -2.67
N ILE A 215 24.87 -3.20 -3.76
CA ILE A 215 24.47 -3.67 -5.08
C ILE A 215 25.24 -4.93 -5.41
N GLN A 216 24.55 -5.95 -5.92
CA GLN A 216 25.14 -7.21 -6.31
C GLN A 216 24.73 -7.57 -7.74
N ARG A 217 25.69 -8.05 -8.53
CA ARG A 217 25.39 -8.62 -9.85
C ARG A 217 24.76 -9.99 -9.68
N HIS A 218 23.66 -10.23 -10.38
CA HIS A 218 22.94 -11.51 -10.35
C HIS A 218 22.52 -11.88 -11.78
N GLY A 219 23.26 -12.82 -12.39
CA GLY A 219 23.14 -13.10 -13.82
C GLY A 219 23.50 -11.86 -14.64
N ASP A 220 22.63 -11.50 -15.58
CA ASP A 220 22.81 -10.35 -16.48
C ASP A 220 22.37 -9.01 -15.87
N GLY A 221 21.82 -9.03 -14.66
CA GLY A 221 21.26 -7.84 -14.01
C GLY A 221 21.92 -7.46 -12.69
N TRP A 222 21.44 -6.37 -12.12
CA TRP A 222 21.84 -5.85 -10.82
C TRP A 222 20.68 -5.92 -9.82
N ARG A 223 20.99 -6.19 -8.56
CA ARG A 223 20.00 -6.25 -7.47
C ARG A 223 20.49 -5.51 -6.24
N LEU A 224 19.54 -4.98 -5.49
CA LEU A 224 19.76 -4.54 -4.12
C LEU A 224 20.06 -5.76 -3.25
N ALA A 225 21.05 -5.64 -2.37
CA ALA A 225 21.43 -6.68 -1.43
C ALA A 225 21.78 -6.05 -0.08
N TYR A 226 21.78 -6.86 0.97
CA TYR A 226 22.18 -6.46 2.31
C TYR A 226 23.31 -7.36 2.82
N SER A 227 24.23 -6.79 3.59
CA SER A 227 25.22 -7.58 4.31
C SER A 227 24.53 -8.48 5.35
N HIS A 228 25.02 -9.71 5.54
CA HIS A 228 24.55 -10.64 6.60
C HIS A 228 24.55 -9.98 8.00
N LYS A 229 25.44 -9.00 8.19
CA LYS A 229 25.53 -8.16 9.36
C LYS A 229 24.24 -7.41 9.71
N ALA A 230 23.34 -7.17 8.77
CA ALA A 230 22.07 -6.48 9.00
C ALA A 230 20.89 -7.41 9.32
N LEU A 231 21.09 -8.74 9.36
CA LEU A 231 19.99 -9.69 9.51
C LEU A 231 19.12 -9.42 10.75
N GLY A 232 19.73 -9.16 11.91
CA GLY A 232 18.95 -8.84 13.12
C GLY A 232 18.10 -7.57 12.97
N SER A 233 18.59 -6.56 12.26
CA SER A 233 17.82 -5.33 11.97
C SER A 233 16.69 -5.59 10.96
N ILE A 234 16.92 -6.47 9.99
CA ILE A 234 15.91 -6.90 9.01
C ILE A 234 14.80 -7.68 9.71
N GLU A 235 15.14 -8.64 10.57
CA GLU A 235 14.15 -9.42 11.35
C GLU A 235 13.29 -8.50 12.22
N ALA A 236 13.91 -7.52 12.89
CA ALA A 236 13.19 -6.55 13.71
C ALA A 236 12.25 -5.67 12.87
N LEU A 237 12.68 -5.18 11.70
CA LEU A 237 11.81 -4.46 10.75
C LEU A 237 10.61 -5.30 10.34
N MET A 238 10.81 -6.55 9.95
CA MET A 238 9.73 -7.44 9.50
C MET A 238 8.70 -7.71 10.61
N LEU A 239 9.17 -7.92 11.83
CA LEU A 239 8.29 -8.13 12.98
C LEU A 239 7.49 -6.87 13.32
N ASP A 240 8.12 -5.70 13.27
CA ASP A 240 7.45 -4.43 13.57
C ASP A 240 6.50 -4.00 12.44
N ARG A 241 6.80 -4.32 11.18
CA ARG A 241 5.87 -4.18 10.05
C ARG A 241 4.61 -5.01 10.29
N TYR A 242 4.78 -6.27 10.67
CA TYR A 242 3.66 -7.15 11.01
C TYR A 242 2.80 -6.55 12.13
N ARG A 243 3.42 -6.11 13.23
CA ARG A 243 2.71 -5.49 14.36
C ARG A 243 1.96 -4.23 13.96
N THR A 244 2.62 -3.32 13.23
CA THR A 244 2.01 -2.06 12.76
C THR A 244 0.79 -2.34 11.89
N HIS A 245 0.91 -3.29 10.95
CA HIS A 245 -0.19 -3.71 10.10
C HIS A 245 -1.35 -4.27 10.93
N THR A 246 -1.10 -5.27 11.78
CA THR A 246 -2.16 -5.94 12.54
C THR A 246 -2.81 -5.04 13.59
N TRP A 247 -2.00 -4.29 14.34
CA TRP A 247 -2.48 -3.58 15.53
C TRP A 247 -2.93 -2.17 15.24
N ILE A 248 -2.42 -1.50 14.20
CA ILE A 248 -2.81 -0.14 13.85
C ILE A 248 -3.72 -0.16 12.62
N HIS A 249 -3.19 -0.59 11.47
CA HIS A 249 -3.90 -0.45 10.19
C HIS A 249 -5.15 -1.32 10.14
N PHE A 250 -5.09 -2.52 10.73
CA PHE A 250 -6.19 -3.49 10.83
C PHE A 250 -6.89 -3.50 12.20
N HIS A 251 -6.67 -2.48 13.04
CA HIS A 251 -7.46 -2.33 14.24
C HIS A 251 -8.95 -2.24 13.88
N HIS A 252 -9.79 -3.09 14.49
CA HIS A 252 -11.22 -3.22 14.16
C HIS A 252 -11.97 -1.87 14.10
N ARG A 253 -11.69 -0.92 15.01
CA ARG A 253 -12.28 0.43 14.96
C ARG A 253 -11.75 1.27 13.80
N VAL A 254 -10.47 1.15 13.44
CA VAL A 254 -9.89 1.85 12.29
C VAL A 254 -10.56 1.34 11.02
N VAL A 255 -10.66 0.02 10.85
CA VAL A 255 -11.34 -0.61 9.71
C VAL A 255 -12.81 -0.16 9.62
N ALA A 256 -13.54 -0.15 10.74
CA ALA A 256 -14.93 0.33 10.76
C ALA A 256 -15.06 1.79 10.29
N MET A 257 -14.15 2.67 10.73
CA MET A 257 -14.11 4.06 10.28
C MET A 257 -13.70 4.18 8.80
N LYS A 258 -12.79 3.33 8.33
CA LYS A 258 -12.41 3.28 6.90
C LYS A 258 -13.62 2.95 6.03
N VAL A 259 -14.35 1.89 6.38
CA VAL A 259 -15.56 1.46 5.65
C VAL A 259 -16.63 2.54 5.67
N ALA A 260 -16.93 3.11 6.84
CA ALA A 260 -17.93 4.18 6.94
C ALA A 260 -17.55 5.42 6.12
N THR A 261 -16.28 5.82 6.15
CA THR A 261 -15.81 6.98 5.39
C THR A 261 -15.79 6.67 3.88
N ALA A 262 -15.35 5.48 3.49
CA ALA A 262 -15.34 5.05 2.09
C ALA A 262 -16.75 5.06 1.50
N GLU A 263 -17.74 4.54 2.21
CA GLU A 263 -19.16 4.59 1.82
C GLU A 263 -19.63 6.03 1.53
N LEU A 264 -19.24 7.00 2.37
CA LEU A 264 -19.60 8.41 2.13
C LEU A 264 -18.93 8.97 0.87
N ILE A 265 -17.66 8.61 0.61
CA ILE A 265 -16.93 9.03 -0.59
C ILE A 265 -17.55 8.38 -1.84
N THR A 266 -17.86 7.08 -1.80
CA THR A 266 -18.52 6.34 -2.87
C THR A 266 -19.86 6.98 -3.25
N ARG A 267 -20.61 7.51 -2.27
CA ARG A 267 -21.85 8.27 -2.53
C ARG A 267 -21.61 9.60 -3.23
N LEU A 268 -20.53 10.31 -2.89
CA LEU A 268 -20.16 11.55 -3.59
C LEU A 268 -19.74 11.28 -5.04
N LEU A 269 -18.99 10.20 -5.27
CA LEU A 269 -18.65 9.70 -6.61
C LEU A 269 -19.90 9.28 -7.39
N GLY A 270 -20.79 8.51 -6.76
CA GLY A 270 -22.06 8.03 -7.34
C GLY A 270 -23.05 9.12 -7.74
N ARG A 271 -22.89 10.32 -7.17
CA ARG A 271 -23.71 11.50 -7.46
C ARG A 271 -23.03 12.50 -8.40
N ASP A 272 -21.88 12.14 -8.95
CA ASP A 272 -21.06 13.00 -9.81
C ASP A 272 -20.67 14.33 -9.13
N ILE A 273 -20.59 14.34 -7.78
CA ILE A 273 -20.09 15.47 -6.99
C ILE A 273 -18.55 15.45 -7.02
N ILE A 274 -17.96 14.26 -6.90
CA ILE A 274 -16.54 14.03 -7.15
C ILE A 274 -16.42 13.40 -8.53
N THR A 275 -15.63 14.02 -9.40
CA THR A 275 -15.37 13.56 -10.77
C THR A 275 -13.88 13.65 -11.09
N LYS A 276 -13.46 13.13 -12.25
CA LYS A 276 -12.06 13.28 -12.70
C LYS A 276 -11.63 14.75 -12.82
N GLU A 277 -12.55 15.65 -13.18
CA GLU A 277 -12.30 17.09 -13.27
C GLU A 277 -11.94 17.69 -11.89
N SER A 278 -12.38 17.06 -10.80
CA SER A 278 -11.99 17.45 -9.44
C SER A 278 -10.48 17.33 -9.19
N PHE A 279 -9.78 16.53 -10.01
CA PHE A 279 -8.35 16.22 -9.91
C PHE A 279 -7.55 16.61 -11.17
N ALA A 280 -8.12 17.40 -12.07
CA ALA A 280 -7.47 17.77 -13.32
C ALA A 280 -6.17 18.56 -13.09
N LEU A 281 -5.05 18.09 -13.65
CA LEU A 281 -3.71 18.69 -13.49
C LEU A 281 -3.44 19.88 -14.45
N ASN A 282 -4.46 20.42 -15.11
CA ASN A 282 -4.28 21.31 -16.25
C ASN A 282 -4.24 22.80 -15.89
N ASP A 283 -4.70 23.16 -14.69
CA ASP A 283 -4.76 24.55 -14.26
C ASP A 283 -3.42 25.00 -13.65
N LYS A 284 -2.88 26.11 -14.16
CA LYS A 284 -1.65 26.75 -13.68
C LYS A 284 -1.92 27.78 -12.59
N GLN A 285 -3.17 28.21 -12.37
CA GLN A 285 -3.50 29.35 -11.52
C GLN A 285 -4.32 29.03 -10.25
N SER A 286 -4.88 27.82 -10.10
CA SER A 286 -5.63 27.44 -8.88
C SER A 286 -5.38 25.98 -8.51
N MET A 287 -5.14 25.67 -7.22
CA MET A 287 -4.61 24.36 -6.73
C MET A 287 -5.35 23.14 -7.33
N PRO A 288 -4.75 22.45 -8.32
CA PRO A 288 -5.27 21.23 -8.90
C PRO A 288 -4.55 20.05 -8.27
N LEU A 289 -5.10 19.63 -7.13
CA LEU A 289 -5.17 18.28 -6.58
C LEU A 289 -5.75 18.45 -5.18
N ARG A 290 -6.84 17.75 -4.89
CA ARG A 290 -7.54 17.88 -3.62
C ARG A 290 -6.78 17.21 -2.48
N ASP A 291 -7.07 17.65 -1.27
CA ASP A 291 -6.50 17.12 -0.03
C ASP A 291 -7.62 16.73 0.95
N ASP A 292 -7.26 16.30 2.15
CA ASP A 292 -8.23 15.89 3.17
C ASP A 292 -9.16 17.06 3.54
N ILE A 293 -8.67 18.29 3.55
CA ILE A 293 -9.46 19.48 3.95
C ILE A 293 -10.61 19.66 2.97
N TRP A 294 -10.32 19.59 1.67
CA TRP A 294 -11.35 19.65 0.64
C TRP A 294 -12.37 18.52 0.80
N LEU A 295 -11.91 17.28 0.98
CA LEU A 295 -12.83 16.14 1.11
C LEU A 295 -13.72 16.26 2.34
N TRP A 296 -13.17 16.67 3.48
CA TRP A 296 -13.95 16.88 4.70
C TRP A 296 -14.95 18.03 4.57
N SER A 297 -14.61 19.10 3.84
CA SER A 297 -15.58 20.17 3.53
C SER A 297 -16.72 19.60 2.69
N LEU A 298 -16.39 18.89 1.62
CA LEU A 298 -17.38 18.34 0.70
C LEU A 298 -18.33 17.36 1.38
N LEU A 299 -17.81 16.48 2.25
CA LEU A 299 -18.63 15.56 3.03
C LEU A 299 -19.58 16.28 4.01
N ARG A 300 -19.19 17.44 4.56
CA ARG A 300 -20.07 18.27 5.39
C ARG A 300 -21.12 19.01 4.57
N ASP A 301 -20.71 19.62 3.46
CA ASP A 301 -21.57 20.41 2.59
C ASP A 301 -22.69 19.56 1.97
N HIS A 302 -22.40 18.27 1.72
CA HIS A 302 -23.35 17.30 1.18
C HIS A 302 -23.90 16.32 2.22
N ALA A 303 -23.73 16.58 3.52
CA ALA A 303 -24.19 15.69 4.57
C ALA A 303 -25.68 15.35 4.42
N SER A 304 -26.55 16.36 4.25
CA SER A 304 -28.00 16.16 4.06
C SER A 304 -28.36 15.30 2.85
N ASP A 305 -27.50 15.31 1.82
CA ASP A 305 -27.72 14.56 0.60
C ASP A 305 -27.29 13.11 0.72
N ILE A 306 -26.12 12.86 1.30
CA ILE A 306 -25.56 11.51 1.46
C ILE A 306 -26.20 10.74 2.62
N THR A 307 -26.93 11.41 3.52
CA THR A 307 -27.66 10.80 4.67
C THR A 307 -29.17 10.64 4.44
N LYS A 308 -29.64 10.51 3.21
CA LYS A 308 -31.09 10.34 2.94
C LYS A 308 -31.61 8.97 3.38
N ASP A 309 -30.86 7.91 3.12
CA ASP A 309 -31.18 6.54 3.52
C ASP A 309 -30.49 6.10 4.82
N PRO A 310 -30.91 4.98 5.44
CA PRO A 310 -30.38 4.55 6.73
C PRO A 310 -28.88 4.24 6.74
N VAL A 311 -28.30 3.76 5.63
CA VAL A 311 -26.86 3.43 5.55
C VAL A 311 -26.04 4.71 5.58
N GLY A 312 -26.42 5.71 4.77
CA GLY A 312 -25.77 7.02 4.78
C GLY A 312 -25.85 7.72 6.13
N LYS A 313 -27.00 7.64 6.82
CA LYS A 313 -27.15 8.16 8.20
C LYS A 313 -26.20 7.49 9.18
N ALA A 314 -26.10 6.15 9.14
CA ALA A 314 -25.23 5.40 10.03
C ALA A 314 -23.74 5.70 9.77
N ALA A 315 -23.33 5.78 8.50
CA ALA A 315 -21.97 6.13 8.13
C ALA A 315 -21.59 7.57 8.58
N SER A 316 -22.49 8.53 8.36
CA SER A 316 -22.29 9.92 8.81
C SER A 316 -22.24 10.03 10.34
N ALA A 317 -23.10 9.31 11.06
CA ALA A 317 -23.08 9.24 12.52
C ALA A 317 -21.72 8.76 13.05
N ALA A 318 -21.20 7.67 12.47
CA ALA A 318 -19.91 7.10 12.84
C ALA A 318 -18.74 8.07 12.60
N VAL A 319 -18.74 8.78 11.47
CA VAL A 319 -17.63 9.64 11.04
C VAL A 319 -17.66 11.02 11.73
N PHE A 320 -18.81 11.69 11.78
CA PHE A 320 -18.89 13.10 12.20
C PHE A 320 -19.22 13.30 13.68
N PHE A 321 -20.18 12.53 14.19
CA PHE A 321 -20.63 12.72 15.56
C PHE A 321 -19.75 11.98 16.54
N ARG A 322 -18.85 11.11 16.03
CA ARG A 322 -18.17 10.06 16.80
C ARG A 322 -19.14 9.35 17.73
N ASP A 323 -20.42 9.40 17.38
CA ASP A 323 -21.44 8.76 18.14
C ASP A 323 -21.00 7.32 18.09
N THR A 324 -20.81 6.75 19.27
CA THR A 324 -20.98 5.32 19.40
C THR A 324 -22.46 5.02 19.15
N CYS A 325 -23.03 5.46 18.02
CA CYS A 325 -23.86 4.58 17.23
C CYS A 325 -23.08 3.29 17.27
N GLU A 326 -23.62 2.32 18.00
CA GLU A 326 -23.03 1.02 18.10
C GLU A 326 -22.94 0.53 16.65
N LEU A 327 -21.84 0.83 15.96
CA LEU A 327 -21.39 0.11 14.80
C LEU A 327 -21.13 -1.25 15.38
N ARG A 328 -22.19 -2.05 15.36
CA ARG A 328 -22.15 -3.34 15.97
C ARG A 328 -21.33 -4.19 15.02
N LEU A 329 -20.05 -4.24 15.34
CA LEU A 329 -19.14 -5.22 14.80
C LEU A 329 -19.81 -6.56 15.06
N LEU A 330 -20.30 -7.18 14.00
CA LEU A 330 -20.91 -8.50 14.12
C LEU A 330 -19.92 -9.50 14.71
N TRP A 331 -18.63 -9.28 14.46
CA TRP A 331 -17.55 -10.18 14.83
C TRP A 331 -16.43 -9.34 15.44
N LYS A 332 -16.05 -9.65 16.68
CA LYS A 332 -14.87 -9.04 17.31
C LYS A 332 -13.61 -9.84 16.99
N ASN A 333 -13.77 -11.10 16.58
CA ASN A 333 -12.69 -12.00 16.25
C ASN A 333 -13.03 -12.90 15.05
N ARG A 334 -11.98 -13.51 14.50
CA ARG A 334 -12.03 -14.37 13.31
C ARG A 334 -12.94 -15.60 13.49
N THR A 335 -12.96 -16.20 14.68
CA THR A 335 -13.74 -17.41 14.96
C THR A 335 -15.23 -17.16 14.73
N GLU A 336 -15.74 -16.04 15.25
CA GLU A 336 -17.17 -15.70 15.12
C GLU A 336 -17.57 -15.42 13.65
N TYR A 337 -16.68 -14.81 12.86
CA TYR A 337 -16.89 -14.56 11.43
C TYR A 337 -16.95 -15.86 10.62
N ASN A 338 -16.01 -16.78 10.86
CA ASN A 338 -15.95 -18.05 10.13
C ASN A 338 -17.18 -18.92 10.40
N GLU A 339 -17.58 -19.06 11.67
CA GLU A 339 -18.79 -19.80 12.05
C GLU A 339 -20.05 -19.26 11.37
N TRP A 340 -20.13 -17.95 11.19
CA TRP A 340 -21.21 -17.31 10.46
C TRP A 340 -21.15 -17.58 8.96
N ASN A 341 -19.98 -17.43 8.35
CA ASN A 341 -19.81 -17.65 6.92
C ASN A 341 -20.15 -19.10 6.53
N THR A 342 -19.72 -20.06 7.33
CA THR A 342 -20.10 -21.47 7.15
C THR A 342 -21.62 -21.66 7.16
N LYS A 343 -22.36 -20.97 8.02
CA LYS A 343 -23.83 -21.03 8.05
C LYS A 343 -24.47 -20.43 6.78
N ALA A 344 -23.93 -19.33 6.26
CA ALA A 344 -24.40 -18.73 5.02
C ALA A 344 -24.15 -19.63 3.80
N MET A 345 -22.97 -20.24 3.74
CA MET A 345 -22.58 -21.22 2.73
C MET A 345 -23.51 -22.44 2.68
N LEU A 346 -23.76 -23.03 3.85
CA LEU A 346 -24.71 -24.14 3.98
C LEU A 346 -26.12 -23.76 3.52
N SER A 347 -26.56 -22.54 3.86
CA SER A 347 -27.88 -22.02 3.45
C SER A 347 -28.00 -21.79 1.94
N ALA A 348 -26.88 -21.50 1.27
CA ALA A 348 -26.81 -21.36 -0.19
C ALA A 348 -26.65 -22.70 -0.94
N GLY A 349 -26.60 -23.84 -0.22
CA GLY A 349 -26.32 -25.15 -0.82
C GLY A 349 -24.88 -25.29 -1.34
N LYS A 350 -23.96 -24.44 -0.88
CA LYS A 350 -22.57 -24.39 -1.34
C LYS A 350 -21.67 -25.06 -0.29
N SER A 351 -20.88 -26.04 -0.71
CA SER A 351 -20.04 -26.83 0.20
C SER A 351 -18.64 -26.24 0.45
N ARG A 352 -18.26 -25.19 -0.27
CA ARG A 352 -16.96 -24.49 -0.15
C ARG A 352 -17.11 -23.02 -0.45
N MET A 353 -16.50 -22.15 0.36
CA MET A 353 -16.52 -20.70 0.14
C MET A 353 -16.07 -20.37 -1.30
N PRO A 354 -16.73 -19.41 -1.99
CA PRO A 354 -16.08 -18.74 -3.11
C PRO A 354 -14.83 -18.07 -2.55
N VAL A 355 -13.68 -18.64 -2.89
CA VAL A 355 -12.40 -18.06 -2.55
C VAL A 355 -12.16 -16.98 -3.61
N PHE A 356 -11.98 -15.73 -3.21
CA PHE A 356 -11.55 -14.57 -4.03
C PHE A 356 -10.15 -14.75 -4.69
N LYS A 357 -9.77 -15.98 -5.00
CA LYS A 357 -8.45 -16.42 -5.46
C LYS A 357 -8.54 -17.51 -6.54
N ARG A 358 -9.62 -18.31 -6.57
CA ARG A 358 -9.68 -19.55 -7.37
C ARG A 358 -10.13 -19.34 -8.81
N ASP A 359 -11.03 -18.39 -9.06
CA ASP A 359 -11.49 -18.04 -10.42
C ASP A 359 -10.37 -17.36 -11.25
N TYR A 360 -9.39 -16.75 -10.57
CA TYR A 360 -8.24 -16.09 -11.19
C TYR A 360 -7.20 -17.09 -11.73
N GLU A 361 -6.86 -18.13 -10.96
CA GLU A 361 -5.90 -19.16 -11.39
C GLU A 361 -6.44 -20.00 -12.55
N GLU A 362 -7.72 -20.36 -12.50
CA GLU A 362 -8.37 -21.15 -13.56
C GLU A 362 -8.56 -20.34 -14.86
N SER A 363 -8.89 -19.06 -14.76
CA SER A 363 -9.08 -18.19 -15.94
C SER A 363 -7.77 -17.94 -16.68
N ILE A 364 -6.69 -17.64 -15.94
CA ILE A 364 -5.36 -17.48 -16.53
C ILE A 364 -4.83 -18.82 -17.07
N SER A 365 -5.14 -19.93 -16.39
CA SER A 365 -4.73 -21.27 -16.87
C SER A 365 -5.37 -21.64 -18.21
N ARG A 366 -6.65 -21.29 -18.42
CA ARG A 366 -7.34 -21.50 -19.70
C ARG A 366 -6.86 -20.53 -20.78
N LEU A 367 -6.66 -19.25 -20.43
CA LEU A 367 -6.24 -18.21 -21.36
C LEU A 367 -4.83 -18.48 -21.92
N LEU A 368 -3.90 -18.93 -21.08
CA LEU A 368 -2.51 -19.17 -21.45
C LEU A 368 -2.25 -20.61 -21.94
N LYS A 369 -3.27 -21.48 -21.94
CA LYS A 369 -3.15 -22.93 -22.18
C LYS A 369 -2.03 -23.60 -21.36
N ALA A 370 -1.74 -23.08 -20.17
CA ALA A 370 -0.73 -23.59 -19.27
C ALA A 370 -1.24 -23.49 -17.83
N LYS A 371 -1.04 -24.52 -17.02
CA LYS A 371 -1.53 -24.52 -15.63
C LYS A 371 -0.82 -23.45 -14.81
N VAL A 372 -1.56 -22.41 -14.44
CA VAL A 372 -1.09 -21.34 -13.56
C VAL A 372 -1.49 -21.67 -12.13
N VAL A 373 -0.49 -21.68 -11.25
CA VAL A 373 -0.64 -21.91 -9.81
C VAL A 373 0.00 -20.73 -9.10
N THR A 374 -0.72 -20.06 -8.20
CA THR A 374 -0.12 -19.05 -7.31
C THR A 374 0.51 -19.74 -6.10
N TYR A 375 1.74 -19.36 -5.79
CA TYR A 375 2.42 -19.82 -4.58
C TYR A 375 2.27 -18.77 -3.49
N TRP A 376 1.90 -19.22 -2.30
CA TRP A 376 2.28 -18.53 -1.07
C TRP A 376 3.72 -18.92 -0.75
N VAL A 377 4.56 -17.97 -0.32
CA VAL A 377 5.89 -18.28 0.17
C VAL A 377 5.74 -19.09 1.46
N LYS A 378 5.93 -20.40 1.36
CA LYS A 378 6.07 -21.32 2.49
C LYS A 378 7.52 -21.33 2.92
N PHE A 379 7.80 -20.90 4.14
CA PHE A 379 9.08 -21.23 4.77
C PHE A 379 8.98 -22.66 5.32
N LYS A 380 9.70 -23.59 4.69
CA LYS A 380 9.75 -24.98 5.16
C LYS A 380 10.83 -25.10 6.24
N PRO A 381 10.57 -25.77 7.37
CA PRO A 381 11.64 -26.17 8.29
C PRO A 381 12.61 -27.06 7.52
N VAL A 382 13.89 -26.69 7.52
CA VAL A 382 14.96 -27.58 7.06
C VAL A 382 15.16 -28.62 8.15
N GLY A 383 14.90 -29.88 7.84
CA GLY A 383 15.31 -31.00 8.70
C GLY A 383 16.82 -31.19 8.63
N ASP A 384 17.41 -31.83 9.64
CA ASP A 384 18.85 -31.89 9.89
C ASP A 384 19.71 -32.58 8.82
N ASP A 385 19.12 -33.10 7.73
CA ASP A 385 19.84 -33.74 6.63
C ASP A 385 19.69 -32.94 5.32
N VAL A 386 20.68 -32.07 5.08
CA VAL A 386 21.15 -31.48 3.81
C VAL A 386 20.12 -30.90 2.82
N ILE A 387 20.20 -29.58 2.67
CA ILE A 387 19.58 -28.68 1.67
C ILE A 387 20.21 -28.86 0.27
N PRO A 388 19.47 -28.54 -0.81
CA PRO A 388 20.05 -27.73 -1.88
C PRO A 388 19.24 -26.45 -2.16
N LEU A 389 19.90 -25.30 -1.99
CA LEU A 389 19.61 -24.06 -2.72
C LEU A 389 20.38 -24.18 -4.05
N SER A 390 19.88 -25.03 -4.93
CA SER A 390 20.27 -25.10 -6.34
C SER A 390 19.23 -25.93 -7.07
N SER A 391 18.78 -25.52 -8.25
CA SER A 391 18.62 -26.52 -9.32
C SER A 391 19.97 -26.58 -10.02
N GLU A 392 20.65 -27.71 -9.83
CA GLU A 392 21.91 -28.15 -10.43
C GLU A 392 22.53 -27.22 -11.50
N GLN A 393 23.44 -26.34 -11.07
CA GLN A 393 24.85 -26.27 -11.49
C GLN A 393 25.56 -25.04 -10.87
N GLY A 394 26.40 -25.27 -9.85
CA GLY A 394 27.68 -24.55 -9.64
C GLY A 394 27.77 -23.35 -8.69
N ASP A 395 28.07 -23.64 -7.40
CA ASP A 395 28.99 -22.95 -6.46
C ASP A 395 28.71 -21.59 -5.76
N LYS A 396 28.28 -21.71 -4.48
CA LYS A 396 28.74 -21.11 -3.18
C LYS A 396 29.04 -19.59 -3.06
N ALA A 397 28.73 -18.86 -1.97
CA ALA A 397 28.26 -19.17 -0.60
C ALA A 397 27.50 -17.96 0.03
N PHE A 398 26.44 -18.25 0.81
CA PHE A 398 25.84 -17.34 1.79
C PHE A 398 26.42 -17.65 3.18
N GLY A 399 26.71 -16.60 3.96
CA GLY A 399 26.93 -16.72 5.40
C GLY A 399 25.70 -16.21 6.13
N ASP A 400 24.94 -17.10 6.76
CA ASP A 400 23.75 -16.77 7.57
C ASP A 400 23.98 -17.10 9.06
N LEU A 401 23.30 -16.31 9.89
CA LEU A 401 23.29 -16.34 11.36
C LEU A 401 22.43 -17.49 11.93
N ALA A 402 22.68 -17.83 13.19
CA ALA A 402 22.07 -18.92 13.97
C ALA A 402 20.64 -18.57 14.51
N PRO A 403 19.87 -19.49 15.16
CA PRO A 403 18.57 -19.95 14.65
C PRO A 403 17.32 -19.47 15.43
N SER A 404 16.24 -19.30 14.68
CA SER A 404 14.91 -18.73 14.97
C SER A 404 13.80 -19.77 15.24
N SER A 405 14.17 -21.01 15.59
CA SER A 405 13.30 -22.20 15.51
C SER A 405 12.07 -22.21 16.42
N ARG A 406 12.07 -21.50 17.55
CA ARG A 406 10.87 -21.38 18.43
C ARG A 406 9.90 -20.27 18.02
N LEU A 407 10.37 -19.20 17.37
CA LEU A 407 9.51 -18.07 16.95
C LEU A 407 8.75 -18.39 15.67
N ILE A 408 9.40 -19.10 14.74
CA ILE A 408 8.86 -19.41 13.41
C ILE A 408 7.66 -20.34 13.49
N GLY A 409 7.69 -21.36 14.35
CA GLY A 409 6.59 -22.33 14.49
C GLY A 409 5.28 -21.69 14.97
N SER A 410 5.35 -20.74 15.90
CA SER A 410 4.18 -20.03 16.42
C SER A 410 3.67 -18.96 15.46
N LEU A 411 4.55 -18.28 14.71
CA LEU A 411 4.17 -17.27 13.72
C LEU A 411 3.60 -17.87 12.42
N ALA A 412 4.12 -19.02 11.98
CA ALA A 412 3.63 -19.73 10.79
C ALA A 412 2.20 -20.29 10.98
N ALA A 413 1.87 -20.78 12.19
CA ALA A 413 0.52 -21.24 12.52
C ALA A 413 -0.52 -20.09 12.56
N ILE A 414 -0.07 -18.87 12.87
CA ILE A 414 -0.91 -17.65 12.86
C ILE A 414 -1.11 -17.13 11.42
N TRP A 415 -0.12 -17.32 10.54
CA TRP A 415 -0.05 -16.76 9.19
C TRP A 415 -0.70 -17.62 8.08
N GLU A 416 -0.59 -18.95 8.12
CA GLU A 416 -1.02 -19.83 7.01
C GLU A 416 -2.52 -20.17 6.96
N GLY A 417 -3.34 -19.56 7.82
CA GLY A 417 -4.73 -19.97 8.05
C GLY A 417 -5.78 -19.52 7.04
N GLU A 418 -6.18 -18.23 7.03
CA GLU A 418 -7.44 -17.77 6.40
C GLU A 418 -7.44 -16.24 6.18
N PRO A 419 -8.44 -15.64 5.49
CA PRO A 419 -8.40 -14.25 5.06
C PRO A 419 -8.34 -13.27 6.25
N GLN A 420 -7.50 -12.24 6.12
CA GLN A 420 -7.33 -11.18 7.13
C GLN A 420 -8.41 -10.08 7.07
N TYR A 421 -9.62 -10.39 6.59
CA TYR A 421 -10.66 -9.37 6.42
C TYR A 421 -11.64 -9.38 7.61
N TYR A 422 -11.72 -8.23 8.28
CA TYR A 422 -12.85 -7.93 9.16
C TYR A 422 -14.00 -7.42 8.29
N VAL A 423 -15.14 -8.12 8.31
CA VAL A 423 -16.37 -7.61 7.68
C VAL A 423 -17.12 -6.79 8.70
N VAL A 424 -17.16 -5.47 8.47
CA VAL A 424 -17.94 -4.53 9.27
C VAL A 424 -19.29 -4.35 8.57
N LEU A 425 -20.39 -4.63 9.26
CA LEU A 425 -21.72 -4.33 8.75
C LEU A 425 -22.29 -3.08 9.37
N LEU A 426 -22.83 -2.23 8.50
CA LEU A 426 -23.52 -1.00 8.86
C LEU A 426 -25.02 -1.26 8.94
N GLY A 427 -25.65 -0.91 10.06
CA GLY A 427 -27.09 -1.09 10.28
C GLY A 427 -27.71 0.08 11.05
N PRO A 428 -29.03 0.35 10.88
CA PRO A 428 -29.75 1.38 11.63
C PRO A 428 -29.68 1.17 13.14
N ALA A 429 -29.64 2.28 13.90
CA ALA A 429 -29.68 2.24 15.35
C ALA A 429 -30.96 1.56 15.86
N GLY A 430 -30.82 0.66 16.84
CA GLY A 430 -31.94 -0.06 17.49
C GLY A 430 -32.28 -1.43 16.88
N GLN A 431 -31.65 -1.83 15.77
CA GLN A 431 -31.87 -3.16 15.18
C GLN A 431 -31.19 -4.26 16.03
N LYS A 432 -31.86 -5.39 16.26
CA LYS A 432 -31.27 -6.51 17.01
C LYS A 432 -30.14 -7.13 16.19
N MET A 433 -29.06 -7.50 16.88
CA MET A 433 -27.87 -8.11 16.25
C MET A 433 -28.20 -9.32 15.39
N ASP A 434 -29.08 -10.17 15.90
CA ASP A 434 -29.50 -11.37 15.19
C ASP A 434 -30.24 -11.05 13.89
N ASP A 435 -30.93 -9.92 13.79
CA ASP A 435 -31.69 -9.55 12.61
C ASP A 435 -30.77 -9.01 11.51
N ILE A 436 -29.78 -8.17 11.87
CA ILE A 436 -28.72 -7.73 10.95
C ILE A 436 -27.93 -8.94 10.44
N ARG A 437 -27.55 -9.84 11.36
CA ARG A 437 -26.85 -11.09 11.05
C ARG A 437 -27.65 -11.94 10.07
N LYS A 438 -28.95 -12.18 10.33
CA LYS A 438 -29.84 -12.98 9.48
C LYS A 438 -30.03 -12.36 8.10
N ALA A 439 -30.24 -11.05 8.02
CA ALA A 439 -30.38 -10.34 6.75
C ALA A 439 -29.10 -10.47 5.90
N TRP A 440 -27.93 -10.30 6.51
CA TRP A 440 -26.65 -10.47 5.83
C TRP A 440 -26.40 -11.93 5.39
N VAL A 441 -26.72 -12.92 6.24
CA VAL A 441 -26.68 -14.35 5.84
C VAL A 441 -27.52 -14.55 4.58
N LYS A 442 -28.76 -14.06 4.61
CA LYS A 442 -29.72 -14.25 3.53
C LYS A 442 -29.24 -13.61 2.24
N HIS A 443 -28.83 -12.35 2.27
CA HIS A 443 -28.35 -11.64 1.08
C HIS A 443 -27.04 -12.22 0.55
N THR A 444 -26.12 -12.60 1.43
CA THR A 444 -24.87 -13.27 1.03
C THR A 444 -25.16 -14.62 0.39
N ALA A 445 -26.08 -15.40 0.97
CA ALA A 445 -26.48 -16.69 0.40
C ALA A 445 -27.20 -16.53 -0.95
N GLU A 446 -28.09 -15.55 -1.08
CA GLU A 446 -28.76 -15.21 -2.35
C GLU A 446 -27.77 -14.75 -3.41
N TRP A 447 -26.77 -13.95 -3.05
CA TRP A 447 -25.69 -13.53 -3.95
C TRP A 447 -24.80 -14.71 -4.36
N MET A 448 -24.44 -15.60 -3.44
CA MET A 448 -23.67 -16.81 -3.73
C MET A 448 -24.44 -17.84 -4.58
N ALA A 449 -25.77 -17.84 -4.49
CA ALA A 449 -26.66 -18.74 -5.22
C ALA A 449 -26.88 -18.28 -6.67
N ARG A 450 -26.90 -16.96 -6.91
CA ARG A 450 -26.78 -16.36 -8.24
C ARG A 450 -25.39 -16.63 -8.82
#